data_AF-A0A1I5D6T7-F1
#
_entry.id   AF-A0A1I5D6T7-F1
#
_cell.length_a   1.000
_cell.length_b   1.000
_cell.length_c   1.000
_cell.angle_alpha   90.00
_cell.angle_beta   90.00
_cell.angle_gamma   90.00
#
_symmetry.space_group_name_H-M   'P 1'
#
loop_
_entity.id
_entity.type
_entity.pdbx_description
1 polymer ?
#
loop_
_entity_poly.entity_id
_entity_poly.type
_entity_poly.pdbx_seq_one_letter_code
_entity_poly.pdbx_strand_id
1 'polypeptide(L)'
;MPTEASHKLIPMTDFVIEYYSNEGYADLQTLSLMKNYAQFLRKPLTLGMFVPVDPQGNALKEPKNYSAWKSLAHNDGKRSDITGFEENIQYQKAEQNRMFDGFIVAYNGYSVVRIEASYDQSIELSFNKSDLMSPAFYDVESLTVFDAIFLTAKALKTIGIKK
;
A
#
# COMPACT_ATOMS: atom_id res chain seq x y z
N MET A 1 -16.26 9.92 -14.21
CA MET A 1 -15.37 10.22 -13.07
C MET A 1 -15.27 8.95 -12.26
N PRO A 2 -14.07 8.49 -11.87
CA PRO A 2 -13.97 7.22 -11.17
C PRO A 2 -14.66 7.36 -9.80
N THR A 3 -15.63 6.48 -9.57
CA THR A 3 -16.53 6.41 -8.41
C THR A 3 -15.78 5.97 -7.16
N GLU A 4 -16.48 5.76 -6.04
CA GLU A 4 -15.93 5.25 -4.76
C GLU A 4 -14.99 4.03 -4.92
N ALA A 5 -15.17 3.23 -5.98
CA ALA A 5 -14.28 2.13 -6.40
C ALA A 5 -12.84 2.56 -6.72
N SER A 6 -12.59 3.85 -6.96
CA SER A 6 -11.26 4.42 -7.28
C SER A 6 -10.18 4.18 -6.23
N HIS A 7 -10.54 3.78 -5.02
CA HIS A 7 -9.60 3.44 -3.94
C HIS A 7 -9.56 1.96 -3.62
N LYS A 8 -10.53 1.18 -4.06
CA LYS A 8 -10.62 -0.22 -3.68
C LYS A 8 -9.78 -1.06 -4.64
N LEU A 9 -9.06 -2.03 -4.10
CA LEU A 9 -8.45 -3.09 -4.89
C LEU A 9 -9.57 -4.01 -5.41
N ILE A 10 -9.66 -4.14 -6.73
CA ILE A 10 -10.67 -4.97 -7.40
C ILE A 10 -10.02 -5.94 -8.40
N PRO A 11 -10.66 -7.07 -8.74
CA PRO A 11 -10.20 -7.95 -9.81
C PRO A 11 -9.94 -7.22 -11.14
N MET A 12 -9.01 -7.73 -11.94
CA MET A 12 -8.72 -7.17 -13.28
C MET A 12 -9.97 -7.09 -14.16
N THR A 13 -10.87 -8.07 -14.05
CA THR A 13 -12.13 -8.10 -14.81
C THR A 13 -13.02 -6.92 -14.48
N ASP A 14 -13.18 -6.63 -13.19
CA ASP A 14 -14.02 -5.52 -12.71
C ASP A 14 -13.41 -4.19 -13.10
N PHE A 15 -12.08 -4.07 -12.96
CA PHE A 15 -11.33 -2.90 -13.41
C PHE A 15 -11.54 -2.62 -14.91
N VAL A 16 -11.44 -3.66 -15.76
CA VAL A 16 -11.68 -3.50 -17.21
C VAL A 16 -13.13 -3.09 -17.48
N ILE A 17 -14.12 -3.74 -16.84
CA ILE A 17 -15.52 -3.41 -17.04
C ILE A 17 -15.79 -1.96 -16.65
N GLU A 18 -15.33 -1.51 -15.48
CA GLU A 18 -15.53 -0.15 -15.01
C GLU A 18 -14.89 0.89 -15.93
N TYR A 19 -13.65 0.67 -16.36
CA TYR A 19 -12.92 1.63 -17.19
C TYR A 19 -13.26 1.58 -18.68
N TYR A 20 -13.84 0.47 -19.17
CA TYR A 20 -14.29 0.34 -20.56
C TYR A 20 -15.78 0.72 -20.74
N SER A 21 -16.57 0.70 -19.66
CA SER A 21 -18.04 0.94 -19.72
C SER A 21 -18.47 2.28 -20.31
N ASN A 22 -17.56 3.23 -20.51
CA ASN A 22 -17.88 4.60 -20.94
C ASN A 22 -17.31 5.02 -22.31
N GLU A 23 -16.57 4.17 -23.04
CA GLU A 23 -15.96 4.55 -24.32
C GLU A 23 -16.21 3.54 -25.45
N GLY A 24 -16.69 4.02 -26.61
CA GLY A 24 -16.89 3.19 -27.80
C GLY A 24 -15.60 2.68 -28.45
N TYR A 25 -14.44 3.13 -27.97
CA TYR A 25 -13.11 2.63 -28.30
C TYR A 25 -12.16 2.99 -27.16
N ALA A 26 -11.34 2.05 -26.67
CA ALA A 26 -10.33 2.39 -25.67
C ALA A 26 -9.19 3.18 -26.32
N ASP A 27 -8.97 4.40 -25.87
CA ASP A 27 -7.81 5.18 -26.26
C ASP A 27 -6.49 4.61 -25.68
N LEU A 28 -5.35 5.12 -26.16
CA LEU A 28 -4.02 4.68 -25.69
C LEU A 28 -3.84 4.89 -24.18
N GLN A 29 -4.50 5.89 -23.60
CA GLN A 29 -4.43 6.17 -22.17
C GLN A 29 -5.12 5.07 -21.36
N THR A 30 -6.30 4.64 -21.79
CA THR A 30 -7.09 3.55 -21.19
C THR A 30 -6.34 2.22 -21.29
N LEU A 31 -5.74 1.92 -22.43
CA LEU A 31 -4.90 0.73 -22.59
C LEU A 31 -3.66 0.76 -21.67
N SER A 32 -3.02 1.93 -21.54
CA SER A 32 -1.90 2.10 -20.60
C SER A 32 -2.34 1.89 -19.16
N LEU A 33 -3.53 2.37 -18.79
CA LEU A 33 -4.09 2.22 -17.45
C LEU A 33 -4.34 0.75 -17.12
N MET A 34 -4.99 0.01 -18.03
CA MET A 34 -5.24 -1.43 -17.89
C MET A 34 -3.93 -2.22 -17.76
N LYS A 35 -2.93 -1.89 -18.59
CA LYS A 35 -1.60 -2.52 -18.51
C LYS A 35 -0.94 -2.27 -17.16
N ASN A 36 -0.97 -1.02 -16.68
CA ASN A 36 -0.35 -0.65 -15.40
C ASN A 36 -1.05 -1.33 -14.23
N TYR A 37 -2.39 -1.43 -14.26
CA TYR A 37 -3.14 -2.14 -13.23
C TYR A 37 -2.83 -3.64 -13.24
N ALA A 38 -2.82 -4.29 -14.40
CA ALA A 38 -2.40 -5.69 -14.51
C ALA A 38 -0.97 -5.92 -13.99
N GLN A 39 -0.05 -4.99 -14.27
CA GLN A 39 1.31 -5.04 -13.74
C GLN A 39 1.35 -4.83 -12.22
N PHE A 40 0.47 -4.00 -11.67
CA PHE A 40 0.32 -3.77 -10.23
C PHE A 40 -0.21 -5.03 -9.53
N LEU A 41 -1.26 -5.65 -10.08
CA LEU A 41 -1.85 -6.90 -9.58
C LEU A 41 -0.83 -8.05 -9.52
N ARG A 42 0.07 -8.15 -10.49
CA ARG A 42 1.13 -9.18 -10.54
C ARG A 42 2.33 -8.92 -9.63
N LYS A 43 2.36 -7.80 -8.89
CA LYS A 43 3.48 -7.51 -7.98
C LYS A 43 3.46 -8.52 -6.82
N PRO A 44 4.60 -9.14 -6.48
CA PRO A 44 4.67 -9.98 -5.29
C PRO A 44 4.36 -9.17 -4.04
N LEU A 45 3.62 -9.76 -3.09
CA LEU A 45 3.30 -9.09 -1.84
C LEU A 45 4.51 -9.04 -0.92
N THR A 46 4.76 -7.85 -0.39
CA THR A 46 5.78 -7.63 0.63
C THR A 46 5.20 -6.81 1.77
N LEU A 47 5.69 -7.03 2.98
CA LEU A 47 5.25 -6.33 4.18
C LEU A 47 5.32 -4.79 4.03
N GLY A 48 6.36 -4.30 3.34
CA GLY A 48 6.58 -2.86 3.09
C GLY A 48 5.51 -2.17 2.25
N MET A 49 4.63 -2.93 1.58
CA MET A 49 3.46 -2.37 0.89
C MET A 49 2.36 -1.95 1.85
N PHE A 50 2.37 -2.44 3.09
CA PHE A 50 1.29 -2.22 4.07
C PHE A 50 1.74 -1.34 5.22
N VAL A 51 2.94 -1.60 5.75
CA VAL A 51 3.49 -0.91 6.93
C VAL A 51 4.93 -0.49 6.69
N PRO A 52 5.44 0.53 7.41
CA PRO A 52 6.83 0.95 7.27
C PRO A 52 7.80 -0.14 7.72
N VAL A 53 8.82 -0.41 6.91
CA VAL A 53 9.87 -1.39 7.19
C VAL A 53 11.26 -0.77 7.07
N ASP A 54 12.24 -1.35 7.77
CA ASP A 54 13.65 -1.01 7.63
C ASP A 54 14.24 -1.60 6.32
N PRO A 55 15.51 -1.29 5.98
CA PRO A 55 16.15 -1.84 4.78
C PRO A 55 16.29 -3.37 4.77
N GLN A 56 16.17 -4.03 5.92
CA GLN A 56 16.18 -5.48 6.08
C GLN A 56 14.76 -6.09 6.03
N GLY A 57 13.72 -5.27 5.88
CA GLY A 57 12.33 -5.69 5.80
C GLY A 57 11.63 -5.88 7.14
N ASN A 58 12.24 -5.49 8.26
CA ASN A 58 11.58 -5.57 9.56
C ASN A 58 10.61 -4.41 9.74
N ALA A 59 9.42 -4.69 10.28
CA ALA A 59 8.45 -3.65 10.61
C ALA A 59 9.04 -2.64 11.61
N LEU A 60 9.01 -1.36 11.22
CA LEU A 60 9.39 -0.25 12.09
C LEU A 60 8.24 0.04 13.06
N LYS A 61 8.60 0.32 14.31
CA LYS A 61 7.64 0.85 15.28
C LYS A 61 7.42 2.33 15.00
N GLU A 62 6.16 2.78 15.03
CA GLU A 62 5.86 4.21 14.95
C GLU A 62 6.56 4.96 16.11
N PRO A 63 7.37 5.98 15.82
CA PRO A 63 8.00 6.78 16.86
C PRO A 63 6.98 7.52 17.73
N LYS A 64 7.36 7.86 18.96
CA LYS A 64 6.50 8.64 19.85
C LYS A 64 6.20 10.01 19.23
N ASN A 65 4.94 10.43 19.27
CA ASN A 65 4.44 11.70 18.74
C ASN A 65 4.68 11.88 17.22
N TYR A 66 4.88 10.79 16.47
CA TYR A 66 5.14 10.85 15.03
C TYR A 66 4.05 11.62 14.27
N SER A 67 2.77 11.31 14.53
CA SER A 67 1.65 12.02 13.91
C SER A 67 1.67 13.53 14.15
N ALA A 68 1.94 13.95 15.40
CA ALA A 68 2.08 15.37 15.73
C ALA A 68 3.28 16.01 15.01
N TRP A 69 4.45 15.35 15.02
CA TRP A 69 5.65 15.80 14.32
C TRP A 69 5.42 15.93 12.81
N LYS A 70 4.79 14.94 12.17
CA LYS A 70 4.51 14.91 10.73
C LYS A 70 3.55 16.03 10.30
N SER A 71 2.65 16.46 11.19
CA SER A 71 1.67 17.52 10.91
C SER A 71 2.31 18.92 10.82
N LEU A 72 3.53 19.10 11.34
CA LEU A 72 4.24 20.37 11.29
C LEU A 72 4.67 20.70 9.86
N ALA A 73 4.39 21.92 9.41
CA ALA A 73 4.58 22.36 8.00
C ALA A 73 6.01 22.19 7.45
N HIS A 74 7.02 22.09 8.31
CA HIS A 74 8.42 21.91 7.92
C HIS A 74 8.87 20.44 7.80
N ASN A 75 7.99 19.47 8.10
CA ASN A 75 8.26 18.03 8.06
C ASN A 75 7.56 17.36 6.85
N ASP A 76 7.75 17.96 5.68
CA ASP A 76 7.14 17.54 4.39
C ASP A 76 7.79 16.29 3.76
N GLY A 77 8.72 15.64 4.47
CA GLY A 77 9.46 14.47 4.00
C GLY A 77 10.57 14.75 3.00
N LYS A 78 10.88 16.03 2.70
CA LYS A 78 11.96 16.42 1.77
C LYS A 78 13.27 16.81 2.46
N ARG A 79 13.25 17.07 3.78
CA ARG A 79 14.44 17.44 4.56
C ARG A 79 15.00 16.26 5.34
N SER A 80 16.32 16.08 5.29
CA SER A 80 17.08 15.08 6.07
C SER A 80 17.76 15.62 7.32
N ASP A 81 17.83 16.95 7.48
CA ASP A 81 18.76 17.59 8.41
C ASP A 81 18.08 18.16 9.65
N ILE A 82 17.24 17.36 10.33
CA ILE A 82 16.77 17.72 11.66
C ILE A 82 17.43 16.77 12.65
N THR A 83 18.57 17.19 13.19
CA THR A 83 19.31 16.47 14.23
C THR A 83 18.38 16.15 15.40
N GLY A 84 18.30 14.87 15.81
CA GLY A 84 17.46 14.41 16.91
C GLY A 84 16.08 13.88 16.54
N PHE A 85 15.74 13.81 15.24
CA PHE A 85 14.49 13.22 14.73
C PHE A 85 14.74 12.14 13.68
N GLU A 86 15.88 11.47 13.72
CA GLU A 86 16.30 10.48 12.73
C GLU A 86 15.30 9.33 12.61
N GLU A 87 14.72 8.86 13.72
CA GLU A 87 13.68 7.82 13.72
C GLU A 87 12.41 8.27 12.97
N ASN A 88 11.96 9.52 13.18
CA ASN A 88 10.81 10.07 12.47
C ASN A 88 11.07 10.18 10.96
N ILE A 89 12.26 10.62 10.58
CA ILE A 89 12.66 10.75 9.18
C ILE A 89 12.74 9.38 8.51
N GLN A 90 13.33 8.38 9.18
CA GLN A 90 13.40 7.00 8.69
C GLN A 90 12.01 6.40 8.52
N TYR A 91 11.15 6.55 9.53
CA TYR A 91 9.77 6.07 9.48
C TYR A 91 8.98 6.72 8.35
N GLN A 92 9.07 8.05 8.19
CA GLN A 92 8.41 8.79 7.12
C GLN A 92 8.88 8.36 5.73
N LYS A 93 10.18 8.09 5.55
CA LYS A 93 10.71 7.57 4.28
C LYS A 93 10.18 6.18 3.99
N ALA A 94 10.13 5.30 4.99
CA ALA A 94 9.62 3.95 4.86
C ALA A 94 8.10 3.93 4.56
N GLU A 95 7.31 4.84 5.16
CA GLU A 95 5.88 5.02 4.85
C GLU A 95 5.61 5.31 3.38
N GLN A 96 6.54 5.97 2.68
CA GLN A 96 6.36 6.25 1.27
C GLN A 96 6.26 4.97 0.44
N ASN A 97 6.70 3.80 0.91
CA ASN A 97 6.59 2.54 0.18
C ASN A 97 5.21 1.90 0.24
N ARG A 98 4.31 2.40 1.10
CA ARG A 98 2.97 1.85 1.28
C ARG A 98 2.12 2.01 0.02
N MET A 99 1.54 0.88 -0.41
CA MET A 99 0.58 0.79 -1.51
C MET A 99 -0.84 0.55 -0.99
N PHE A 100 -0.99 0.00 0.22
CA PHE A 100 -2.27 -0.26 0.86
C PHE A 100 -2.50 0.63 2.08
N ASP A 101 -3.74 1.08 2.24
CA ASP A 101 -4.13 1.96 3.33
C ASP A 101 -4.83 1.22 4.47
N GLY A 102 -4.75 1.80 5.67
CA GLY A 102 -5.43 1.32 6.86
C GLY A 102 -4.91 0.00 7.46
N PHE A 103 -3.64 -0.35 7.27
CA PHE A 103 -3.04 -1.52 7.93
C PHE A 103 -2.19 -1.13 9.13
N ILE A 104 -2.27 -1.93 10.19
CA ILE A 104 -1.48 -1.79 11.43
C ILE A 104 -0.81 -3.12 11.80
N VAL A 105 0.29 -3.05 12.55
CA VAL A 105 0.98 -4.24 13.06
C VAL A 105 0.24 -4.77 14.30
N ALA A 106 -0.43 -5.90 14.15
CA ALA A 106 -1.14 -6.58 15.25
C ALA A 106 -0.18 -7.43 16.10
N TYR A 107 0.82 -8.06 15.46
CA TYR A 107 1.81 -8.89 16.15
C TYR A 107 3.15 -8.87 15.42
N ASN A 108 4.24 -8.69 16.16
CA ASN A 108 5.61 -8.69 15.64
C ASN A 108 6.45 -9.71 16.42
N GLY A 109 6.35 -10.98 16.00
CA GLY A 109 7.00 -12.11 16.66
C GLY A 109 8.43 -12.36 16.19
N TYR A 110 8.98 -13.49 16.63
CA TYR A 110 10.33 -13.91 16.24
C TYR A 110 10.41 -14.33 14.77
N SER A 111 9.45 -15.12 14.27
CA SER A 111 9.45 -15.68 12.92
C SER A 111 8.46 -15.03 11.95
N VAL A 112 7.42 -14.37 12.46
CA VAL A 112 6.31 -13.85 11.66
C VAL A 112 5.93 -12.44 12.13
N VAL A 113 5.59 -11.59 11.17
CA VAL A 113 4.85 -10.33 11.39
C VAL A 113 3.43 -10.51 10.90
N ARG A 114 2.46 -10.07 11.70
CA ARG A 114 1.05 -10.07 11.37
C ARG A 114 0.51 -8.65 11.39
N ILE A 115 -0.22 -8.32 10.34
CA ILE A 115 -0.89 -7.05 10.17
C ILE A 115 -2.40 -7.28 10.04
N GLU A 116 -3.18 -6.30 10.49
CA GLU A 116 -4.63 -6.28 10.35
C GLU A 116 -5.07 -4.97 9.72
N ALA A 117 -6.20 -5.00 9.02
CA ALA A 117 -6.84 -3.78 8.58
C ALA A 117 -7.57 -3.11 9.75
N SER A 118 -7.31 -1.83 10.01
CA SER A 118 -7.92 -1.07 11.11
C SER A 118 -9.42 -0.86 10.93
N TYR A 119 -9.93 -0.97 9.70
CA TYR A 119 -11.35 -0.86 9.36
C TYR A 119 -12.08 -2.21 9.37
N ASP A 120 -11.36 -3.34 9.35
CA ASP A 120 -11.92 -4.69 9.43
C ASP A 120 -10.84 -5.67 9.92
N GLN A 121 -10.88 -5.99 11.21
CA GLN A 121 -9.90 -6.88 11.84
C GLN A 121 -10.01 -8.34 11.38
N SER A 122 -11.05 -8.72 10.64
CA SER A 122 -11.10 -10.04 9.99
C SER A 122 -10.13 -10.15 8.82
N ILE A 123 -9.69 -9.02 8.27
CA ILE A 123 -8.65 -8.94 7.24
C ILE A 123 -7.28 -8.94 7.91
N GLU A 124 -6.74 -10.14 8.09
CA GLU A 124 -5.44 -10.39 8.69
C GLU A 124 -4.46 -10.98 7.64
N LEU A 125 -3.26 -10.40 7.55
CA LEU A 125 -2.18 -10.89 6.71
C LEU A 125 -0.96 -11.21 7.56
N SER A 126 -0.26 -12.30 7.22
CA SER A 126 0.97 -12.72 7.90
C SER A 126 2.13 -12.77 6.92
N PHE A 127 3.32 -12.39 7.37
CA PHE A 127 4.56 -12.37 6.59
C PHE A 127 5.67 -13.04 7.38
N ASN A 128 6.37 -13.98 6.75
CA ASN A 128 7.53 -14.63 7.37
C ASN A 128 8.72 -13.67 7.41
N LYS A 129 9.47 -13.64 8.51
CA LYS A 129 10.68 -12.80 8.60
C LYS A 129 11.89 -13.36 7.86
N SER A 130 11.86 -14.66 7.51
CA SER A 130 12.95 -15.32 6.79
C SER A 130 13.03 -14.89 5.33
N ASP A 131 11.88 -14.72 4.67
CA ASP A 131 11.79 -14.39 3.24
C ASP A 131 10.98 -13.11 2.96
N LEU A 132 10.33 -12.52 3.99
CA LEU A 132 9.50 -11.32 3.92
C LEU A 132 8.22 -11.48 3.08
N MET A 133 7.82 -12.73 2.81
CA MET A 133 6.68 -13.07 1.95
C MET A 133 5.49 -13.56 2.80
N SER A 134 4.30 -13.41 2.25
CA SER A 134 3.11 -14.05 2.81
C SER A 134 3.01 -15.50 2.38
N PRO A 135 2.73 -16.45 3.29
CA PRO A 135 2.54 -17.85 2.94
C PRO A 135 1.17 -18.12 2.30
N ALA A 136 0.20 -17.22 2.48
CA ALA A 136 -1.18 -17.40 2.02
C ALA A 136 -1.50 -16.62 0.73
N PHE A 137 -0.76 -15.55 0.46
CA PHE A 137 -1.05 -14.59 -0.60
C PHE A 137 0.25 -14.24 -1.33
N TYR A 138 0.33 -14.55 -2.62
CA TYR A 138 1.58 -14.44 -3.39
C TYR A 138 1.78 -13.05 -4.01
N ASP A 139 0.71 -12.49 -4.56
CA ASP A 139 0.70 -11.23 -5.29
C ASP A 139 -0.48 -10.35 -4.91
N VAL A 140 -0.48 -9.11 -5.40
CA VAL A 140 -1.54 -8.16 -5.10
C VAL A 140 -2.91 -8.68 -5.54
N GLU A 141 -2.99 -9.39 -6.66
CA GLU A 141 -4.25 -9.97 -7.16
C GLU A 141 -4.90 -10.92 -6.15
N SER A 142 -4.10 -11.72 -5.44
CA SER A 142 -4.61 -12.65 -4.43
C SER A 142 -5.37 -11.98 -3.27
N LEU A 143 -5.22 -10.66 -3.07
CA LEU A 143 -5.95 -9.89 -2.07
C LEU A 143 -7.36 -9.46 -2.53
N THR A 144 -7.70 -9.65 -3.81
CA THR A 144 -9.04 -9.33 -4.33
C THR A 144 -10.14 -10.24 -3.78
N VAL A 145 -9.78 -11.29 -3.03
CA VAL A 145 -10.73 -12.10 -2.24
C VAL A 145 -11.38 -11.29 -1.12
N PHE A 146 -10.76 -10.18 -0.70
CA PHE A 146 -11.29 -9.30 0.33
C PHE A 146 -12.06 -8.14 -0.29
N ASP A 147 -13.27 -7.90 0.21
CA ASP A 147 -14.14 -6.83 -0.27
C ASP A 147 -13.79 -5.42 0.22
N ALA A 148 -12.75 -5.26 1.04
CA ALA A 148 -12.47 -3.98 1.67
C ALA A 148 -10.98 -3.62 1.66
N ILE A 149 -10.20 -4.00 0.65
CA ILE A 149 -8.78 -3.57 0.56
C ILE A 149 -8.69 -2.22 -0.15
N PHE A 150 -8.08 -1.23 0.51
CA PHE A 150 -7.93 0.12 -0.04
C PHE A 150 -6.48 0.44 -0.44
N LEU A 151 -6.33 1.19 -1.53
CA LEU A 151 -5.08 1.63 -2.14
C LEU A 151 -4.72 3.04 -1.68
N THR A 152 -3.44 3.30 -1.45
CA THR A 152 -2.94 4.64 -1.16
C THR A 152 -2.96 5.52 -2.41
N ALA A 153 -2.94 6.85 -2.23
CA ALA A 153 -2.80 7.79 -3.34
C ALA A 153 -1.54 7.53 -4.20
N LYS A 154 -0.47 7.01 -3.58
CA LYS A 154 0.75 6.60 -4.31
C LYS A 154 0.48 5.42 -5.23
N ALA A 155 -0.19 4.38 -4.74
CA ALA A 155 -0.54 3.21 -5.56
C ALA A 155 -1.39 3.62 -6.77
N LEU A 156 -2.40 4.46 -6.56
CA LEU A 156 -3.23 5.01 -7.63
C LEU A 156 -2.42 5.79 -8.67
N LYS A 157 -1.50 6.64 -8.22
CA LYS A 157 -0.57 7.36 -9.10
C LYS A 157 0.34 6.41 -9.89
N THR A 158 0.81 5.32 -9.27
CA THR A 158 1.61 4.28 -9.94
C THR A 158 0.80 3.55 -11.01
N ILE A 159 -0.50 3.33 -10.79
CA ILE A 159 -1.40 2.74 -11.78
C ILE A 159 -1.68 3.72 -12.93
N GLY A 160 -1.63 5.03 -12.67
CA GLY A 160 -1.92 6.09 -13.65
C GLY A 160 -3.28 6.74 -13.44
N ILE A 161 -3.94 6.47 -12.31
CA ILE A 161 -5.17 7.12 -11.90
C ILE A 161 -4.79 8.49 -11.31
N LYS A 162 -5.22 9.57 -11.97
CA LYS A 162 -4.98 10.94 -11.51
C LYS A 162 -5.97 11.28 -10.38
N LYS A 163 -5.42 11.80 -9.28
CA LYS A 163 -6.14 12.47 -8.21
C LYS A 163 -5.57 13.86 -8.02
#